data_AF-A0A7X5KPJ2-F1
#
_entry.id   AF-A0A7X5KPJ2-F1
#
_cell.length_a   1.000
_cell.length_b   1.000
_cell.length_c   1.000
_cell.angle_alpha   90.00
_cell.angle_beta   90.00
_cell.angle_gamma   90.00
#
_symmetry.space_group_name_H-M   'P 1'
#
loop_
_entity.id
_entity.type
_entity.pdbx_description
1 polymer ?
#
loop_
_entity_poly.entity_id
_entity_poly.type
_entity_poly.pdbx_seq_one_letter_code
_entity_poly.pdbx_strand_id
1 'polypeptide(L)'
;MSQTKYKLDTVRRNITINFCKLYTQYTKSENELHNIVTRAIDKNKLLIACDVINEDVRQKVAAAIWESILNSKEYPYEVWNLPTISRNEFYERKRKFIQGIAIDIGI
;
A
#
# COMPACT_ATOMS: atom_id res chain seq x y z
N MET A 1 11.12 -12.38 22.02
CA MET A 1 11.14 -11.38 20.94
C MET A 1 9.79 -10.64 20.95
N SER A 2 9.80 -9.33 21.19
CA SER A 2 8.62 -8.56 21.60
C SER A 2 7.62 -8.29 20.46
N GLN A 3 6.33 -8.42 20.78
CA GLN A 3 5.14 -8.17 19.94
C GLN A 3 4.97 -6.71 19.45
N THR A 4 5.92 -5.82 19.75
CA THR A 4 5.81 -4.37 19.58
C THR A 4 5.83 -3.89 18.13
N LYS A 5 6.29 -4.71 17.17
CA LYS A 5 6.44 -4.29 15.75
C LYS A 5 5.20 -4.49 14.87
N TYR A 6 4.14 -5.12 15.37
CA TYR A 6 3.01 -5.57 14.53
C TYR A 6 1.75 -4.70 14.56
N LYS A 7 1.72 -3.63 15.36
CA LYS A 7 0.53 -2.79 15.50
C LYS A 7 0.78 -1.41 14.92
N LEU A 8 0.59 -1.28 13.61
CA LEU A 8 -0.01 -0.04 13.14
C LEU A 8 -1.38 0.00 13.84
N ASP A 9 -1.61 0.96 14.75
CA ASP A 9 -2.89 1.01 15.43
C ASP A 9 -4.02 1.21 14.40
N THR A 10 -5.22 0.74 14.75
CA THR A 10 -6.38 0.75 13.86
C THR A 10 -6.67 2.15 13.31
N VAL A 11 -6.39 3.21 14.08
CA VAL A 11 -6.64 4.60 13.68
C VAL A 11 -5.66 5.01 12.59
N ARG A 12 -4.35 4.85 12.80
CA ARG A 12 -3.31 5.13 11.78
C ARG A 12 -3.57 4.38 10.48
N ARG A 13 -4.01 3.13 10.61
CA ARG A 13 -4.31 2.26 9.44
C ARG A 13 -5.45 2.84 8.63
N ASN A 14 -6.53 3.24 9.30
CA ASN A 14 -7.70 3.81 8.65
C ASN A 14 -7.37 5.17 8.01
N ILE A 15 -6.58 6.02 8.68
CA ILE A 15 -6.09 7.28 8.12
C ILE A 15 -5.31 7.03 6.83
N THR A 16 -4.36 6.09 6.84
CA THR A 16 -3.55 5.77 5.67
C THR A 16 -4.39 5.22 4.52
N ILE A 17 -5.33 4.30 4.80
CA ILE A 17 -6.25 3.77 3.79
C ILE A 17 -7.10 4.90 3.19
N ASN A 18 -7.57 5.83 4.01
CA ASN A 18 -8.30 7.00 3.53
C ASN A 18 -7.44 7.89 2.64
N PHE A 19 -6.17 8.14 3.00
CA PHE A 19 -5.25 8.86 2.12
C PHE A 19 -5.04 8.15 0.78
N CYS A 20 -4.86 6.82 0.76
CA CYS A 20 -4.77 6.06 -0.48
C CYS A 20 -6.06 6.11 -1.32
N LYS A 21 -7.24 6.11 -0.68
CA LYS A 21 -8.53 6.26 -1.40
C LYS A 21 -8.71 7.66 -1.96
N LEU A 22 -8.23 8.68 -1.24
CA LEU A 22 -8.30 10.08 -1.69
C LEU A 22 -7.25 10.41 -2.74
N TYR A 23 -6.14 9.66 -2.79
CA TYR A 23 -5.10 9.77 -3.84
C TYR A 23 -5.72 9.67 -5.24
N THR A 24 -6.76 8.87 -5.44
CA THR A 24 -7.44 8.74 -6.74
C THR A 24 -8.49 9.82 -6.99
N GLN A 25 -8.94 10.55 -5.96
CA GLN A 25 -10.09 11.46 -6.05
C GLN A 25 -9.77 12.95 -5.96
N TYR A 26 -8.53 13.38 -5.67
CA TYR A 26 -8.22 14.81 -5.55
C TYR A 26 -6.94 15.22 -6.28
N THR A 27 -7.11 15.60 -7.55
CA THR A 27 -6.21 16.44 -8.35
C THR A 27 -6.52 17.95 -8.20
N LYS A 28 -7.22 18.37 -7.13
CA LYS A 28 -7.83 19.71 -7.05
C LYS A 28 -7.57 20.53 -5.77
N SER A 29 -6.69 20.12 -4.86
CA SER A 29 -6.22 21.03 -3.80
C SER A 29 -4.71 20.92 -3.57
N GLU A 30 -3.99 21.97 -3.99
CA GLU A 30 -2.58 22.17 -3.68
C GLU A 30 -2.43 22.57 -2.21
N ASN A 31 -2.30 21.57 -1.35
CA ASN A 31 -1.96 21.72 0.06
C ASN A 31 -0.62 20.99 0.30
N GLU A 32 0.26 21.54 1.14
CA GLU A 32 1.54 20.95 1.50
C GLU A 32 1.40 19.49 2.00
N LEU A 33 0.39 19.20 2.81
CA LEU A 33 0.03 17.84 3.26
C LEU A 33 -0.33 16.93 2.08
N HIS A 34 -1.02 17.44 1.05
CA HIS A 34 -1.32 16.65 -0.15
C HIS A 34 -0.02 16.27 -0.87
N ASN A 35 0.90 17.21 -1.05
CA ASN A 35 2.18 16.93 -1.70
C ASN A 35 3.02 15.92 -0.90
N ILE A 36 3.02 16.01 0.43
CA ILE A 36 3.69 15.05 1.31
C ILE A 36 3.07 13.65 1.17
N VAL A 37 1.74 13.55 1.22
CA VAL A 37 1.01 12.28 1.09
C VAL A 37 1.20 11.65 -0.29
N THR A 38 1.09 12.44 -1.37
CA THR A 38 1.28 11.96 -2.75
C THR A 38 2.71 11.44 -2.94
N ARG A 39 3.72 12.20 -2.51
CA ARG A 39 5.13 11.75 -2.57
C ARG A 39 5.36 10.50 -1.75
N ALA A 40 4.77 10.40 -0.56
CA ALA A 40 4.87 9.21 0.28
C ALA A 40 4.26 7.99 -0.42
N ILE A 41 3.08 8.13 -1.02
CA ILE A 41 2.42 7.05 -1.76
C ILE A 41 3.27 6.60 -2.96
N ASP A 42 3.74 7.54 -3.79
CA ASP A 42 4.52 7.22 -4.99
C ASP A 42 5.85 6.56 -4.66
N LYS A 43 6.57 7.10 -3.67
CA LYS A 43 7.80 6.49 -3.14
C LYS A 43 7.54 5.05 -2.69
N ASN A 44 6.49 4.83 -1.91
CA ASN A 44 6.19 3.49 -1.41
C ASN A 44 5.69 2.54 -2.50
N LYS A 45 5.04 3.04 -3.57
CA LYS A 45 4.61 2.21 -4.72
C LYS A 45 5.81 1.60 -5.44
N LEU A 46 6.90 2.36 -5.60
CA LEU A 46 8.15 1.87 -6.19
C LEU A 46 8.80 0.76 -5.37
N LEU A 47 8.54 0.72 -4.06
CA LEU A 47 9.03 -0.32 -3.17
C LEU A 47 8.14 -1.56 -3.14
N ILE A 48 6.90 -1.47 -3.66
CA ILE A 48 6.03 -2.64 -3.78
C ILE A 48 6.62 -3.56 -4.85
N ALA A 49 7.08 -4.74 -4.42
CA ALA A 49 7.62 -5.77 -5.32
C ALA A 49 8.94 -5.39 -6.01
N CYS A 50 9.73 -4.50 -5.44
CA CYS A 50 11.08 -4.19 -5.94
C CYS A 50 12.03 -5.40 -5.98
N ASP A 51 11.74 -6.44 -5.19
CA ASP A 51 12.44 -7.72 -5.15
C ASP A 51 11.94 -8.74 -6.20
N VAL A 52 10.86 -8.43 -6.92
CA VAL A 52 10.35 -9.27 -8.02
C VAL A 52 11.10 -8.93 -9.31
N ILE A 53 11.84 -9.92 -9.82
CA ILE A 53 12.71 -9.78 -11.00
C ILE A 53 11.91 -9.56 -12.28
N ASN A 54 10.81 -10.30 -12.46
CA ASN A 54 9.97 -10.20 -13.66
C ASN A 54 9.10 -8.94 -13.61
N GLU A 55 9.24 -8.07 -14.61
CA GLU A 55 8.53 -6.80 -14.69
C GLU A 55 7.00 -6.95 -14.68
N ASP A 56 6.46 -7.84 -15.52
CA ASP A 56 5.01 -8.04 -15.63
C ASP A 56 4.41 -8.54 -14.33
N VAL A 57 5.13 -9.45 -13.65
CA VAL A 57 4.74 -9.96 -12.34
C VAL A 57 4.84 -8.86 -11.29
N ARG A 58 5.90 -8.06 -11.31
CA ARG A 58 6.08 -6.93 -10.40
C ARG A 58 4.93 -5.94 -10.52
N GLN A 59 4.57 -5.55 -11.74
CA GLN A 59 3.47 -4.65 -12.02
C GLN A 59 2.12 -5.24 -11.57
N LYS A 60 1.87 -6.52 -11.86
CA LYS A 60 0.65 -7.21 -11.40
C LYS A 60 0.54 -7.24 -9.87
N VAL A 61 1.63 -7.57 -9.17
CA VAL A 61 1.65 -7.61 -7.70
C VAL A 61 1.44 -6.21 -7.11
N ALA A 62 2.12 -5.20 -7.66
CA ALA A 62 1.95 -3.81 -7.23
C ALA A 62 0.52 -3.32 -7.42
N ALA A 63 -0.07 -3.59 -8.60
CA ALA A 63 -1.45 -3.27 -8.91
C ALA A 63 -2.44 -4.00 -7.99
N ALA A 64 -2.25 -5.30 -7.73
CA ALA A 64 -3.12 -6.07 -6.86
C ALA A 64 -3.07 -5.58 -5.39
N ILE A 65 -1.89 -5.21 -4.88
CA ILE A 65 -1.74 -4.64 -3.54
C ILE A 65 -2.45 -3.29 -3.46
N TRP A 66 -2.24 -2.45 -4.47
CA TRP A 66 -2.90 -1.14 -4.57
C TRP A 66 -4.42 -1.30 -4.59
N GLU A 67 -4.95 -2.18 -5.45
CA GLU A 67 -6.37 -2.47 -5.54
C GLU A 67 -6.93 -3.00 -4.22
N SER A 68 -6.18 -3.85 -3.53
CA SER A 68 -6.59 -4.38 -2.23
C SER A 68 -6.75 -3.29 -1.16
N ILE A 69 -6.08 -2.16 -1.31
CA ILE A 69 -6.18 -1.00 -0.41
C ILE A 69 -7.37 -0.14 -0.78
N LEU A 70 -7.58 0.12 -2.09
CA LEU A 70 -8.72 0.88 -2.57
C LEU A 70 -10.03 0.15 -2.30
N ASN A 71 -10.10 -1.13 -2.70
CA ASN A 71 -11.28 -1.97 -2.66
C ASN A 71 -10.98 -3.32 -2.00
N SER A 72 -10.99 -3.34 -0.67
CA SER A 72 -10.69 -4.55 0.11
C SER A 72 -11.66 -5.73 -0.13
N LYS A 73 -12.82 -5.47 -0.73
CA LYS A 73 -13.85 -6.47 -1.04
C LYS A 73 -13.64 -7.17 -2.38
N GLU A 74 -12.71 -6.71 -3.21
CA GLU A 74 -12.42 -7.33 -4.50
C GLU A 74 -11.44 -8.50 -4.41
N TYR A 75 -10.86 -8.75 -3.24
CA TYR A 75 -9.95 -9.87 -2.98
C TYR A 75 -8.89 -10.09 -4.09
N PRO A 76 -8.07 -9.07 -4.44
CA PRO A 76 -7.24 -9.14 -5.64
C PRO A 76 -6.24 -10.30 -5.67
N TYR A 77 -5.78 -10.75 -4.51
CA TYR A 77 -4.94 -11.93 -4.42
C TYR A 77 -5.67 -13.18 -4.94
N GLU A 78 -6.92 -13.36 -4.54
CA GLU A 78 -7.76 -14.49 -4.89
C GLU A 78 -8.23 -14.46 -6.36
N VAL A 79 -8.50 -13.28 -6.91
CA VAL A 79 -9.07 -13.16 -8.27
C VAL A 79 -8.06 -12.90 -9.39
N TRP A 80 -6.92 -12.26 -9.12
CA TRP A 80 -5.99 -11.85 -10.19
C TRP A 80 -4.91 -12.89 -10.51
N ASN A 81 -4.95 -14.05 -9.83
CA ASN A 81 -4.02 -15.16 -9.98
C ASN A 81 -2.55 -14.68 -10.00
N LEU A 82 -1.97 -14.50 -8.82
CA LEU A 82 -0.60 -13.99 -8.63
C LEU A 82 0.37 -15.18 -8.40
N PRO A 83 0.92 -15.82 -9.45
CA PRO A 83 1.50 -17.17 -9.37
C PRO A 83 2.86 -17.25 -8.65
N THR A 84 3.36 -16.16 -8.08
CA THR A 84 4.72 -16.06 -7.55
C THR A 84 4.79 -15.57 -6.11
N ILE A 85 3.65 -15.20 -5.52
CA ILE A 85 3.61 -14.71 -4.14
C ILE A 85 2.60 -15.50 -3.34
N SER A 86 2.95 -15.83 -2.10
CA SER A 86 1.99 -16.46 -1.20
C SER A 86 0.97 -15.43 -0.68
N ARG A 87 -0.17 -15.92 -0.19
CA ARG A 87 -1.19 -15.08 0.47
C ARG A 87 -0.61 -14.28 1.64
N ASN A 88 0.23 -14.93 2.44
CA ASN A 88 0.87 -14.28 3.59
C ASN A 88 1.79 -13.16 3.10
N GLU A 89 2.60 -13.43 2.09
CA GLU A 89 3.51 -12.45 1.51
C GLU A 89 2.75 -11.25 0.90
N PHE A 90 1.63 -11.49 0.23
CA PHE A 90 0.76 -10.44 -0.28
C PHE A 90 0.30 -9.48 0.84
N TYR A 91 -0.23 -10.03 1.94
CA TYR A 91 -0.70 -9.19 3.06
C TYR A 91 0.44 -8.57 3.86
N GLU A 92 1.61 -9.21 3.95
CA GLU A 92 2.81 -8.60 4.52
C GLU A 92 3.27 -7.39 3.69
N ARG A 93 3.32 -7.51 2.36
CA ARG A 93 3.66 -6.40 1.46
C ARG A 93 2.65 -5.27 1.57
N LYS A 94 1.34 -5.59 1.62
CA LYS A 94 0.28 -4.61 1.89
C LYS A 94 0.50 -3.88 3.22
N ARG A 95 0.85 -4.61 4.28
CA ARG A 95 1.11 -4.00 5.60
C ARG A 95 2.32 -3.08 5.55
N LYS A 96 3.43 -3.52 4.97
CA LYS A 96 4.65 -2.73 4.81
C LYS A 96 4.40 -1.46 4.01
N PHE A 97 3.61 -1.53 2.94
CA PHE A 97 3.22 -0.38 2.15
C PHE A 97 2.45 0.67 2.97
N ILE A 98 1.41 0.25 3.69
CA ILE A 98 0.63 1.13 4.58
C ILE A 98 1.55 1.73 5.66
N GLN A 99 2.43 0.92 6.24
CA GLN A 99 3.36 1.37 7.27
C GLN A 99 4.39 2.38 6.75
N GLY A 100 4.92 2.17 5.56
CA GLY A 100 5.87 3.10 4.95
C GLY A 100 5.25 4.47 4.69
N ILE A 101 4.00 4.51 4.23
CA ILE A 101 3.26 5.76 4.08
C ILE A 101 3.05 6.43 5.44
N ALA A 102 2.58 5.69 6.45
CA ALA A 102 2.37 6.25 7.78
C ALA A 102 3.65 6.86 8.38
N ILE A 103 4.79 6.20 8.20
CA ILE A 103 6.10 6.70 8.64
C ILE A 103 6.47 7.97 7.87
N ASP A 104 6.32 7.98 6.54
CA ASP A 104 6.70 9.10 5.70
C ASP A 104 5.85 10.37 5.96
N ILE A 105 4.61 10.21 6.42
CA ILE A 105 3.70 11.32 6.76
C ILE A 105 3.63 11.62 8.27
N GLY A 106 4.37 10.87 9.10
CA GLY A 106 4.53 11.13 10.53
C GLY A 106 3.35 10.73 11.43
N ILE A 107 2.54 9.73 11.05
CA ILE A 107 1.36 9.31 11.84
C ILE A 107 1.51 8.01 12.60
#